data_AF-A0AB36H5X4-F1
#
_entry.id   AF-A0AB36H5X4-F1
#
_cell.length_a   1.000
_cell.length_b   1.000
_cell.length_c   1.000
_cell.angle_alpha   90.00
_cell.angle_beta   90.00
_cell.angle_gamma   90.00
#
_symmetry.space_group_name_H-M   'P 1'
#
loop_
_entity.id
_entity.type
_entity.pdbx_description
1 polymer ?
#
loop_
_entity_poly.entity_id
_entity_poly.type
_entity_poly.pdbx_seq_one_letter_code
_entity_poly.pdbx_strand_id
1 'polypeptide(L)'
;MGEGMDPAAVERLSELLRFNAESWRHAGQELHTLIGALSWKGPDAETFANHGHEVSAHLLTVSDMLRQLALALVEQAAEQRRASSAVR
;
A
#
# COMPACT_ATOMS: atom_id res chain seq x y z
N MET A 1 5.60 -33.71 0.42
CA MET A 1 5.28 -32.99 -0.82
C MET A 1 4.91 -31.59 -0.40
N GLY A 2 5.75 -30.59 -0.68
CA GLY A 2 5.50 -29.23 -0.20
C GLY A 2 4.31 -28.64 -0.92
N GLU A 3 3.30 -28.21 -0.19
CA GLU A 3 2.26 -27.32 -0.71
C GLU A 3 2.94 -25.98 -1.04
N GLY A 4 3.49 -25.87 -2.25
CA GLY A 4 3.87 -24.59 -2.81
C GLY A 4 2.60 -23.79 -3.11
N MET A 5 2.57 -22.51 -2.71
CA MET A 5 1.53 -21.58 -3.14
C MET A 5 1.44 -21.55 -4.67
N ASP A 6 0.22 -21.56 -5.21
CA ASP A 6 -0.02 -21.41 -6.66
C ASP A 6 0.46 -20.03 -7.14
N PRO A 7 1.44 -19.95 -8.07
CA PRO A 7 1.96 -18.69 -8.57
C PRO A 7 0.88 -17.76 -9.14
N ALA A 8 -0.18 -18.32 -9.75
CA ALA A 8 -1.27 -17.52 -10.28
C ALA A 8 -2.11 -16.87 -9.17
N ALA A 9 -2.28 -17.55 -8.03
CA ALA A 9 -2.96 -16.98 -6.85
C ALA A 9 -2.12 -15.86 -6.21
N VAL A 10 -0.80 -16.02 -6.15
CA VAL A 10 0.15 -15.02 -5.63
C VAL A 10 0.14 -13.75 -6.48
N GLU A 11 0.11 -13.89 -7.81
CA GLU A 11 0.00 -12.73 -8.71
C GLU A 11 -1.31 -11.96 -8.52
N ARG A 12 -2.45 -12.66 -8.44
CA ARG A 12 -3.75 -12.00 -8.16
C ARG A 12 -3.71 -11.23 -6.84
N LEU A 13 -3.11 -11.80 -5.80
CA LEU A 13 -2.94 -11.10 -4.52
C LEU A 13 -2.07 -9.84 -4.69
N SER A 14 -0.98 -9.93 -5.47
CA SER A 14 -0.13 -8.76 -5.76
C SER A 14 -0.90 -7.63 -6.46
N GLU A 15 -1.78 -7.97 -7.39
CA GLU A 15 -2.62 -6.99 -8.10
C GLU A 15 -3.60 -6.31 -7.15
N LEU A 16 -4.26 -7.08 -6.28
CA LEU A 16 -5.16 -6.55 -5.24
C LEU A 16 -4.42 -5.62 -4.27
N LEU A 17 -3.20 -5.97 -3.87
CA LEU A 17 -2.38 -5.13 -2.99
C LEU A 17 -1.95 -3.84 -3.67
N ARG A 18 -1.58 -3.87 -4.96
CA ARG A 18 -1.29 -2.65 -5.74
C ARG A 18 -2.50 -1.75 -5.86
N PHE A 19 -3.68 -2.31 -6.14
CA PHE A 19 -4.91 -1.54 -6.20
C PHE A 19 -5.26 -0.88 -4.86
N ASN A 20 -5.12 -1.63 -3.76
CA ASN A 20 -5.32 -1.07 -2.43
C ASN A 20 -4.28 0.00 -2.07
N ALA A 21 -3.02 -0.19 -2.43
CA ALA A 21 -1.97 0.81 -2.24
C ALA A 21 -2.33 2.14 -2.91
N GLU A 22 -2.79 2.10 -4.17
CA GLU A 22 -3.28 3.27 -4.90
C GLU A 22 -4.43 3.98 -4.18
N SER A 23 -5.38 3.20 -3.65
CA SER A 23 -6.54 3.73 -2.91
C SER A 23 -6.10 4.45 -1.63
N TRP A 24 -5.19 3.86 -0.85
CA TRP A 24 -4.62 4.50 0.35
C TRP A 24 -3.81 5.75 0.02
N ARG A 25 -3.04 5.71 -1.09
CA ARG A 25 -2.30 6.87 -1.57
C ARG A 25 -3.23 8.03 -1.88
N HIS A 26 -4.31 7.77 -2.60
CA HIS A 26 -5.32 8.77 -2.93
C HIS A 26 -5.98 9.34 -1.68
N ALA A 27 -6.40 8.50 -0.74
CA ALA A 27 -6.99 8.93 0.51
C ALA A 27 -6.04 9.83 1.34
N GLY A 28 -4.76 9.48 1.42
CA GLY A 28 -3.75 10.30 2.10
C GLY A 28 -3.56 11.67 1.44
N GLN A 29 -3.43 11.71 0.11
CA GLN A 29 -3.27 12.95 -0.65
C GLN A 29 -4.50 13.86 -0.55
N GLU A 30 -5.70 13.28 -0.62
CA GLU A 30 -6.95 14.00 -0.49
C GLU A 30 -7.09 14.58 0.92
N LEU A 31 -6.81 13.78 1.97
CA LEU A 31 -6.84 14.26 3.34
C LEU A 31 -5.86 15.43 3.56
N HIS A 32 -4.61 15.30 3.09
CA HIS A 32 -3.63 16.38 3.17
C HIS A 32 -4.14 17.67 2.52
N THR A 33 -4.73 17.54 1.32
CA THR A 33 -5.28 18.68 0.56
C THR A 33 -6.44 19.32 1.31
N LEU A 34 -7.37 18.53 1.83
CA LEU A 34 -8.52 19.01 2.59
C LEU A 34 -8.10 19.75 3.86
N ILE A 35 -7.11 19.22 4.60
CA ILE A 35 -6.59 19.90 5.79
C ILE A 35 -5.91 21.21 5.42
N GLY A 36 -5.09 21.22 4.37
CA GLY A 36 -4.42 22.45 3.90
C GLY A 36 -5.40 23.51 3.38
N ALA A 37 -6.56 23.10 2.87
CA ALA A 37 -7.62 23.99 2.42
C ALA A 37 -8.52 24.52 3.54
N LEU A 38 -8.50 23.90 4.73
CA LEU A 38 -9.33 24.34 5.85
C LEU A 38 -8.86 25.71 6.36
N SER A 39 -9.74 26.70 6.27
CA SER A 39 -9.55 28.02 6.88
C SER A 39 -9.99 28.03 8.36
N TRP A 40 -9.57 27.03 9.14
CA TRP A 40 -9.89 26.96 10.58
C TRP A 40 -9.00 27.93 11.36
N LYS A 41 -9.62 28.85 12.11
CA LYS A 41 -8.94 29.69 13.11
C LYS A 41 -9.45 29.36 14.51
N GLY A 42 -8.56 29.11 15.45
CA GLY A 42 -8.92 28.74 16.82
C GLY A 42 -7.71 28.27 17.62
N PRO A 43 -7.82 28.18 18.95
CA PRO A 43 -6.73 27.71 19.82
C PRO A 43 -6.32 26.27 19.53
N ASP A 44 -7.17 25.49 18.87
CA ASP A 44 -6.97 24.08 18.51
C ASP A 44 -6.63 23.85 17.03
N ALA A 45 -6.63 24.91 16.21
CA ALA A 45 -6.45 24.79 14.75
C ALA A 45 -5.10 24.16 14.37
N GLU A 46 -4.03 24.54 15.06
CA GLU A 46 -2.70 23.97 14.84
C GLU A 46 -2.64 22.49 15.24
N THR A 47 -3.18 22.14 16.40
CA THR A 47 -3.24 20.74 16.87
C THR A 47 -4.03 19.87 15.91
N PHE A 48 -5.18 20.35 15.43
CA PHE A 48 -5.99 19.64 14.45
C PHE A 48 -5.23 19.45 13.12
N ALA A 49 -4.61 20.51 12.60
CA ALA A 49 -3.86 20.44 11.34
C ALA A 49 -2.71 19.44 11.43
N ASN A 50 -1.94 19.48 12.52
CA ASN A 50 -0.85 18.55 12.78
C ASN A 50 -1.35 17.10 12.86
N HIS A 51 -2.41 16.84 13.63
CA HIS A 51 -2.97 15.50 13.73
C HIS A 51 -3.48 14.97 12.38
N GLY A 52 -4.13 15.83 11.60
CA GLY A 52 -4.56 15.47 10.26
C GLY A 52 -3.38 15.17 9.32
N HIS A 53 -2.29 15.93 9.40
CA HIS A 53 -1.07 15.69 8.63
C HIS A 53 -0.39 14.38 9.03
N GLU A 54 -0.38 14.05 10.32
CA GLU A 54 0.08 12.76 10.82
C GLU A 54 -0.76 11.62 10.24
N VAL A 55 -2.09 11.70 10.28
CA VAL A 55 -2.96 10.68 9.70
C VAL A 55 -2.69 10.52 8.19
N SER A 56 -2.59 11.63 7.45
CA SER A 56 -2.21 11.60 6.03
C SER A 56 -0.88 10.87 5.80
N ALA A 57 0.14 11.17 6.59
CA ALA A 57 1.45 10.51 6.49
C ALA A 57 1.36 9.00 6.77
N HIS A 58 0.52 8.57 7.73
CA HIS A 58 0.28 7.16 7.99
C HIS A 58 -0.39 6.46 6.79
N LEU A 59 -1.38 7.09 6.15
CA LEU A 59 -2.03 6.53 4.96
C LEU A 59 -1.05 6.35 3.80
N LEU A 60 -0.17 7.32 3.58
CA LEU A 60 0.89 7.22 2.57
C LEU A 60 1.90 6.11 2.90
N THR A 61 2.22 5.93 4.19
CA THR A 61 3.09 4.84 4.65
C THR A 61 2.45 3.47 4.41
N VAL A 62 1.17 3.30 4.74
CA VAL A 62 0.42 2.06 4.47
C VAL A 62 0.39 1.76 2.97
N SER A 63 0.13 2.77 2.14
CA SER A 63 0.22 2.64 0.69
C SER A 63 1.59 2.10 0.25
N ASP A 64 2.69 2.67 0.74
CA ASP A 64 4.03 2.22 0.34
C ASP A 64 4.33 0.80 0.82
N MET A 65 3.93 0.44 2.04
CA MET A 65 4.07 -0.94 2.55
C MET A 65 3.32 -1.95 1.68
N LEU A 66 2.08 -1.65 1.28
CA LEU A 66 1.29 -2.52 0.40
C LEU A 66 1.94 -2.67 -0.98
N ARG A 67 2.49 -1.59 -1.51
CA ARG A 67 3.23 -1.60 -2.79
C ARG A 67 4.49 -2.46 -2.69
N GLN A 68 5.28 -2.32 -1.63
CA GLN A 68 6.47 -3.13 -1.41
C GLN A 68 6.12 -4.62 -1.24
N LEU A 69 5.06 -4.93 -0.49
CA LEU A 69 4.58 -6.31 -0.34
C LEU A 69 4.14 -6.91 -1.68
N ALA A 70 3.42 -6.14 -2.50
CA ALA A 70 3.03 -6.60 -3.84
C ALA A 70 4.24 -6.93 -4.72
N LEU A 71 5.30 -6.10 -4.67
CA LEU A 71 6.55 -6.36 -5.41
C LEU A 71 7.21 -7.67 -4.95
N ALA A 72 7.34 -7.87 -3.64
CA ALA A 72 7.90 -9.10 -3.07
C ALA A 72 7.12 -10.36 -3.51
N LEU A 73 5.79 -10.28 -3.58
CA LEU A 73 4.96 -11.38 -4.05
C LEU A 73 5.17 -11.70 -5.54
N VAL A 74 5.32 -10.69 -6.39
CA VAL A 74 5.65 -10.89 -7.82
C VAL A 74 7.00 -11.57 -7.98
N GLU A 75 8.00 -11.13 -7.22
CA GLU A 75 9.34 -11.74 -7.24
C GLU A 75 9.29 -13.20 -6.78
N GLN A 76 8.54 -13.49 -5.72
CA GLN A 76 8.36 -14.84 -5.20
C GLN A 76 7.61 -15.76 -6.18
N ALA A 77 6.56 -15.27 -6.84
CA ALA A 77 5.84 -16.01 -7.87
C ALA A 77 6.76 -16.33 -9.07
N ALA A 78 7.59 -15.39 -9.49
CA ALA A 78 8.56 -15.58 -10.56
C ALA A 78 9.62 -16.62 -10.19
N GLU A 79 10.12 -16.60 -8.95
CA GLU A 79 11.07 -17.59 -8.43
C GLU A 79 10.47 -19.00 -8.41
N GLN A 80 9.23 -19.14 -7.91
CA GLN A 80 8.55 -20.43 -7.88
C GLN A 80 8.33 -21.03 -9.27
N ARG A 81 8.03 -20.22 -10.29
CA ARG A 81 7.96 -20.69 -11.67
C ARG A 81 9.29 -21.15 -12.20
N ARG A 82 10.37 -20.40 -11.96
CA ARG A 82 11.73 -20.77 -12.37
C ARG A 82 12.15 -22.09 -11.72
N ALA A 83 11.96 -22.23 -10.41
CA ALA A 83 12.22 -23.47 -9.69
C ALA A 83 11.39 -24.65 -10.22
N SER A 84 10.10 -24.45 -10.49
CA SER A 84 9.22 -25.49 -11.02
C SER A 84 9.57 -25.90 -12.46
N SER A 85 10.09 -24.96 -13.27
CA SER A 85 10.55 -25.24 -14.63
C SER A 85 11.89 -25.96 -14.69
N ALA A 86 12.76 -25.77 -13.69
CA ALA A 86 14.08 -26.40 -13.62
C ALA A 86 14.03 -27.88 -13.15
N VAL A 87 12.91 -28.30 -12.56
CA VAL A 87 12.68 -29.67 -12.06
C VAL A 87 11.97 -30.56 -13.10
N ARG A 88 11.51 -29.99 -14.23
CA ARG A 88 11.00 -30.73 -15.40
C ARG A 88 12.11 -30.98 -16.41
#